data_AF-A0A2P8ASH5-F1
#
_entry.id   AF-A0A2P8ASH5-F1
#
_cell.length_a   1.000
_cell.length_b   1.000
_cell.length_c   1.000
_cell.angle_alpha   90.00
_cell.angle_beta   90.00
_cell.angle_gamma   90.00
#
_symmetry.space_group_name_H-M   'P 1'
#
loop_
_entity.id
_entity.type
_entity.pdbx_description
1 polymer ?
#
loop_
_entity_poly.entity_id
_entity_poly.type
_entity_poly.pdbx_seq_one_letter_code
_entity_poly.pdbx_strand_id
1 'polypeptide(L)' 'MSDRRVTLDDLGAWLIKGNADAVDLAGRYATELHGKAATTEAQAAWALAHLRRPVVDADRTARVWQRVVALAGAYEMHP' A
#
# COMPACT_ATOMS: atom_id res chain seq x y z
N MET A 1 31.30 -16.67 -3.48
CA MET A 1 30.41 -15.51 -3.25
C MET A 1 29.54 -15.39 -4.49
N SER A 2 28.27 -15.80 -4.43
CA SER A 2 27.41 -15.89 -5.61
C SER A 2 26.99 -14.48 -6.06
N ASP A 3 27.36 -14.10 -7.28
CA ASP A 3 27.02 -12.82 -7.91
C ASP A 3 25.52 -12.81 -8.26
N ARG A 4 24.69 -12.31 -7.35
CA ARG A 4 23.23 -12.25 -7.55
C ARG A 4 22.88 -11.05 -8.42
N ARG A 5 22.77 -11.27 -9.73
CA ARG A 5 22.36 -10.24 -10.69
C ARG A 5 20.84 -10.04 -10.64
N VAL A 6 20.43 -8.78 -10.49
CA VAL A 6 19.03 -8.34 -10.53
C VAL A 6 18.52 -8.47 -11.97
N THR A 7 17.38 -9.14 -12.15
CA THR A 7 16.72 -9.35 -13.44
C THR A 7 15.67 -8.27 -13.74
N LEU A 8 15.22 -8.19 -15.00
CA LEU A 8 14.15 -7.24 -15.38
C LEU A 8 12.84 -7.50 -14.63
N ASP A 9 12.56 -8.76 -14.26
CA ASP A 9 11.39 -9.14 -13.48
C ASP A 9 11.49 -8.64 -12.03
N ASP A 10 12.71 -8.66 -11.45
CA ASP A 10 12.97 -8.07 -10.13
C ASP A 10 12.75 -6.55 -10.17
N LEU A 11 13.16 -5.88 -11.25
CA LEU A 11 12.96 -4.44 -11.45
C LEU A 11 11.48 -4.11 -11.67
N GLY A 12 10.73 -4.94 -12.40
CA GLY A 12 9.30 -4.79 -12.58
C GLY A 12 8.54 -4.92 -11.25
N ALA A 13 8.90 -5.90 -10.44
CA ALA A 13 8.35 -6.07 -9.09
C ALA A 13 8.68 -4.88 -8.18
N TRP A 14 9.89 -4.34 -8.27
CA TRP A 14 10.31 -3.16 -7.50
C TRP A 14 9.61 -1.88 -7.95
N LEU A 15 9.40 -1.69 -9.26
CA LEU A 15 8.70 -0.52 -9.79
C LEU A 15 7.21 -0.55 -9.44
N ILE A 16 6.57 -1.72 -9.51
CA ILE A 16 5.15 -1.90 -9.13
C ILE A 16 4.99 -1.70 -7.62
N LYS A 17 5.86 -2.31 -6.80
CA LYS A 17 5.86 -2.12 -5.34
C LYS A 17 6.13 -0.65 -4.99
N GLY A 18 7.14 -0.03 -5.60
CA GLY A 18 7.51 1.37 -5.41
C GLY A 18 6.40 2.33 -5.83
N ASN A 19 5.69 2.08 -6.92
CA ASN A 19 4.53 2.87 -7.33
C ASN A 19 3.34 2.68 -6.39
N ALA A 20 3.07 1.46 -5.92
CA ALA A 20 2.04 1.23 -4.90
C ALA A 20 2.37 1.92 -3.57
N ASP A 21 3.66 2.00 -3.23
CA ASP A 21 4.16 2.69 -2.04
C ASP A 21 4.18 4.23 -2.22
N ALA A 22 4.34 4.72 -3.46
CA ALA A 22 4.41 6.15 -3.80
C ALA A 22 3.03 6.84 -3.85
N VAL A 23 1.94 6.10 -4.06
CA VAL A 23 0.59 6.67 -4.22
C VAL A 23 0.06 7.36 -2.94
N ASP A 24 0.59 7.05 -1.75
CA ASP A 24 0.37 7.86 -0.54
C ASP A 24 1.48 7.65 0.52
N LEU A 25 2.71 8.07 0.19
CA LEU A 25 3.86 7.96 1.08
C LEU A 25 3.65 8.72 2.41
N ALA A 26 2.97 9.88 2.34
CA ALA A 26 2.74 10.74 3.49
C ALA A 26 1.71 10.16 4.47
N GLY A 27 0.56 9.65 3.99
CA GLY A 27 -0.45 9.02 4.84
C GLY A 27 0.05 7.73 5.49
N ARG A 28 0.84 6.93 4.77
CA ARG A 28 1.47 5.72 5.33
C ARG A 28 2.48 6.05 6.43
N TYR A 29 3.38 7.00 6.18
CA TYR A 29 4.35 7.44 7.18
C TYR A 29 3.67 8.03 8.42
N ALA A 30 2.63 8.85 8.23
CA ALA A 30 1.84 9.40 9.33
C ALA A 30 1.16 8.30 10.17
N THR A 31 0.57 7.28 9.52
CA THR A 31 -0.06 6.15 10.21
C THR A 31 0.97 5.35 11.01
N GLU A 32 2.11 5.03 10.41
CA GLU A 32 3.18 4.28 11.06
C GLU A 32 3.79 5.05 12.24
N LEU A 33 4.05 6.36 12.05
CA LEU A 33 4.54 7.25 13.11
C LEU A 33 3.55 7.33 14.26
N HIS A 34 2.25 7.51 14.00
CA HIS A 34 1.23 7.57 15.05
C HIS A 34 1.09 6.26 15.84
N GLY A 35 1.40 5.10 15.24
CA GLY A 35 1.29 3.80 15.89
C GLY A 35 2.46 3.40 16.80
N LYS A 36 3.58 4.13 16.80
CA LYS A 36 4.77 3.78 17.60
C LYS A 36 4.61 4.22 19.06
N ALA A 37 5.01 3.36 19.99
CA ALA A 37 4.94 3.66 21.44
C ALA A 37 5.87 4.82 21.86
N ALA A 38 6.94 5.07 21.11
CA ALA A 38 7.91 6.14 21.38
C ALA A 38 7.52 7.49 20.75
N THR A 39 6.32 7.60 20.17
CA THR A 39 5.86 8.81 19.49
C THR A 39 5.57 9.92 20.47
N THR A 40 6.19 11.09 20.25
CA THR A 40 5.94 12.28 21.07
C THR A 40 4.59 12.91 20.72
N GLU A 41 4.05 13.73 21.62
CA GLU A 41 2.79 14.45 21.38
C GLU A 41 2.85 15.33 20.11
N ALA A 42 3.98 16.01 19.88
CA ALA A 42 4.17 16.83 18.68
C ALA A 42 4.17 15.99 17.39
N GLN A 43 4.77 14.80 17.43
CA GLN A 43 4.76 13.86 16.30
C GLN A 43 3.37 13.28 16.05
N ALA A 44 2.63 12.94 17.10
CA ALA A 44 1.25 12.47 17.00
C ALA A 44 0.33 13.54 16.41
N ALA A 45 0.46 14.79 16.87
CA ALA A 45 -0.29 15.93 16.33
C ALA A 45 0.02 16.18 14.85
N TRP A 46 1.31 16.13 14.47
CA TRP A 46 1.72 16.23 13.07
C TRP A 46 1.12 15.09 12.23
N ALA A 47 1.18 13.85 12.72
CA ALA A 47 0.65 12.69 12.01
C ALA A 47 -0.86 12.82 11.76
N LEU A 48 -1.64 13.16 12.79
CA LEU A 48 -3.09 13.36 12.67
C LEU A 48 -3.47 14.45 11.67
N ALA A 49 -2.70 15.55 11.61
CA ALA A 49 -2.93 16.62 10.63
C ALA A 49 -2.73 16.19 9.17
N HIS A 50 -1.95 15.11 8.94
CA HIS A 50 -1.67 14.57 7.61
C HIS A 50 -2.55 13.36 7.26
N LEU A 51 -3.30 12.80 8.22
CA LEU A 51 -4.24 11.73 7.97
C LEU A 51 -5.57 12.31 7.45
N ARG A 52 -5.85 12.03 6.18
CA ARG A 52 -7.14 12.38 5.57
C ARG A 52 -8.15 11.28 5.80
N ARG A 53 -9.40 11.66 6.09
CA ARG A 53 -10.51 10.72 6.06
C ARG A 53 -10.67 10.14 4.65
N PRO A 54 -10.90 8.83 4.51
CA PRO A 54 -11.25 8.24 3.23
C PRO A 54 -12.50 8.92 2.65
N VAL A 55 -12.45 9.24 1.35
CA VAL A 55 -13.63 9.70 0.62
C VAL A 55 -14.56 8.52 0.39
N VAL A 56 -15.82 8.66 0.77
CA VAL A 56 -16.86 7.68 0.45
C VAL A 56 -17.22 7.84 -1.02
N ASP A 57 -16.83 6.87 -1.84
CA ASP A 57 -17.11 6.83 -3.28
C ASP A 57 -17.70 5.45 -3.62
N ALA A 58 -19.03 5.41 -3.73
CA ALA A 58 -19.78 4.19 -3.99
C ALA A 58 -19.47 3.62 -5.39
N ASP A 59 -19.28 4.48 -6.39
CA ASP A 59 -19.02 4.05 -7.76
C ASP A 59 -17.62 3.44 -7.88
N ARG A 60 -16.61 4.05 -7.26
CA ARG A 60 -15.27 3.45 -7.16
C ARG A 60 -15.33 2.12 -6.42
N THR A 61 -16.08 2.06 -5.32
CA THR A 61 -16.24 0.82 -4.54
C THR A 61 -16.86 -0.27 -5.38
N ALA A 62 -17.93 0.03 -6.13
CA ALA A 62 -18.58 -0.90 -7.04
C ALA A 62 -17.62 -1.39 -8.15
N ARG A 63 -16.85 -0.48 -8.77
CA ARG A 63 -15.84 -0.86 -9.80
C ARG A 63 -14.79 -1.84 -9.25
N VAL A 64 -14.25 -1.55 -8.07
CA VAL A 64 -13.26 -2.43 -7.41
C VAL A 64 -13.89 -3.77 -7.05
N TRP A 65 -15.11 -3.76 -6.52
CA TRP A 65 -15.84 -4.98 -6.15
C TRP A 65 -16.06 -5.89 -7.35
N GLN A 66 -16.50 -5.35 -8.49
CA GLN A 66 -16.65 -6.13 -9.72
C GLN A 66 -15.33 -6.79 -10.17
N ARG A 67 -14.18 -6.11 -9.98
CA ARG A 67 -12.87 -6.69 -10.29
C ARG A 67 -12.51 -7.84 -9.34
N VAL A 68 -12.81 -7.72 -8.05
CA VAL A 68 -12.59 -8.78 -7.06
C VAL A 68 -13.43 -10.01 -7.40
N VAL A 69 -14.72 -9.82 -7.67
CA VAL A 69 -15.62 -10.91 -8.07
C VAL A 69 -15.11 -11.62 -9.32
N ALA A 70 -14.65 -10.88 -10.33
CA ALA A 70 -14.09 -11.47 -11.55
C ALA A 70 -12.80 -12.29 -11.33
N LEU A 71 -12.05 -12.00 -10.26
CA LEU A 71 -10.82 -12.73 -9.91
C LEU A 71 -11.07 -13.90 -8.94
N ALA A 72 -12.23 -13.95 -8.29
CA ALA A 72 -12.57 -15.01 -7.36
C ALA A 72 -12.67 -16.36 -8.09
N GLY A 73 -11.93 -17.36 -7.61
CA GLY A 73 -11.87 -18.68 -8.23
C GLY A 73 -11.05 -18.75 -9.52
N ALA A 74 -10.46 -17.64 -9.99
CA ALA A 74 -9.57 -17.65 -11.16
C ALA A 74 -8.19 -18.25 -10.85
N TYR A 75 -7.85 -18.41 -9.57
CA TYR A 75 -6.59 -18.98 -9.12
C TYR A 75 -6.82 -20.34 -8.47
N GLU A 76 -6.34 -21.39 -9.13
CA GLU A 76 -6.24 -22.73 -8.56
C GLU A 76 -4.84 -22.90 -7.94
N MET A 77 -4.78 -23.21 -6.65
CA MET A 77 -3.54 -23.59 -6.00
C MET A 77 -3.13 -24.98 -6.50
N HIS A 78 -1.96 -25.09 -7.12
CA HIS A 78 -1.33 -26.38 -7.38
C HIS A 78 -0.85 -26.98 -6.03
N PRO A 79 -1.24 -28.22 -5.69
CA PRO A 79 -0.78 -28.89 -4.48
C PRO A 79 0.72 -29.22 -4.52
#